data_AF-A0A1I4RJ18-F1
#
_entry.id   AF-A0A1I4RJ18-F1
#
_cell.length_a   1.000
_cell.length_b   1.000
_cell.length_c   1.000
_cell.angle_alpha   90.00
_cell.angle_beta   90.00
_cell.angle_gamma   90.00
#
_symmetry.space_group_name_H-M   'P 1'
#
loop_
_entity.id
_entity.type
_entity.pdbx_description
1 polymer ?
#
loop_
_entity_poly.entity_id
_entity_poly.type
_entity_poly.pdbx_seq_one_letter_code
_entity_poly.pdbx_strand_id
1 'polypeptide(L)'
;MNSGRFLVRTIWFAGVMLLVGVGTSAFGASETVFGIDRQMWSSFWRVVNFLILVYLLNRWLKEPVKQFFRDRFNSIVGQFQELEEEEKKLSERRARQNELFDRLDDKIREIRAYYEQMGKEEKERLIRQAEELKRKTLEDARIAAEREFQQAKKRFREEVVDLAVEMAEERIRRSIGYEDHQSLIFQYVEMLEARRPEK
;
A
#
# COMPACT_ATOMS: atom_id res chain seq x y z
N MET A 1 -14.96 25.17 -40.52
CA MET A 1 -15.20 26.56 -40.96
C MET A 1 -15.51 26.63 -42.47
N ASN A 2 -16.59 25.96 -42.92
CA ASN A 2 -17.01 25.93 -44.34
C ASN A 2 -18.53 26.18 -44.53
N SER A 3 -19.25 26.38 -43.43
CA SER A 3 -20.71 26.51 -43.38
C SER A 3 -21.21 27.78 -44.09
N GLY A 4 -20.41 28.86 -44.10
CA GLY A 4 -20.76 30.12 -44.77
C GLY A 4 -20.80 30.02 -46.29
N ARG A 5 -19.95 29.20 -46.92
CA ARG A 5 -19.96 28.99 -48.38
C ARG A 5 -21.12 28.10 -48.82
N PHE A 6 -21.60 27.22 -47.94
CA PHE A 6 -22.76 26.36 -48.18
C PHE A 6 -24.06 27.16 -48.13
N LEU A 7 -24.21 28.01 -47.11
CA LEU A 7 -25.36 28.94 -46.98
C LEU A 7 -25.45 29.92 -48.15
N VAL A 8 -24.35 30.55 -48.55
CA VAL A 8 -24.35 31.48 -49.70
C VAL A 8 -24.71 30.76 -51.00
N ARG A 9 -24.29 29.50 -51.18
CA ARG A 9 -24.59 28.69 -52.37
C ARG A 9 -26.02 28.16 -52.39
N THR A 10 -26.59 27.75 -51.25
CA THR A 10 -27.99 27.33 -51.17
C THR A 10 -28.93 28.52 -51.32
N ILE A 11 -28.58 29.70 -50.79
CA ILE A 11 -29.30 30.97 -51.02
C ILE A 11 -29.22 31.38 -52.49
N TRP A 12 -28.05 31.24 -53.14
CA TRP A 12 -27.92 31.51 -54.57
C TRP A 12 -28.73 30.52 -55.42
N PHE A 13 -28.74 29.24 -55.07
CA PHE A 13 -29.53 28.20 -55.75
C PHE A 13 -31.05 28.42 -55.56
N ALA A 14 -31.48 28.74 -54.34
CA ALA A 14 -32.87 29.11 -54.04
C ALA A 14 -33.28 30.40 -54.78
N GLY A 15 -32.38 31.39 -54.85
CA GLY A 15 -32.59 32.63 -55.61
C GLY A 15 -32.71 32.41 -57.12
N VAL A 16 -31.88 31.53 -57.70
CA VAL A 16 -31.98 31.13 -59.11
C VAL A 16 -33.27 30.32 -59.36
N MET A 17 -33.66 29.46 -58.43
CA MET A 17 -34.91 28.69 -58.52
C MET A 17 -36.16 29.59 -58.40
N LEU A 18 -36.11 30.63 -57.57
CA LEU A 18 -37.14 31.67 -57.45
C LEU A 18 -37.21 32.55 -58.70
N LEU A 19 -36.07 32.91 -59.31
CA LEU A 19 -35.99 33.66 -60.56
C LEU A 19 -36.52 32.86 -61.76
N VAL A 20 -36.25 31.55 -61.82
CA VAL A 20 -36.78 30.67 -62.87
C VAL A 20 -38.26 30.36 -62.67
N GLY A 21 -38.75 30.36 -61.42
CA GLY A 21 -40.16 30.11 -61.09
C GLY A 21 -41.11 31.31 -61.25
N VAL A 22 -40.61 32.54 -61.17
CA VAL A 22 -41.43 33.77 -61.19
C VAL A 22 -41.47 34.47 -62.57
N GLY A 23 -40.68 34.03 -63.54
CA GLY A 23 -40.44 34.76 -64.80
C GLY A 23 -41.37 34.49 -65.99
N THR A 24 -42.54 33.86 -65.87
CA THR A 24 -43.43 33.63 -67.05
C THR A 24 -44.90 34.00 -66.83
N SER A 25 -45.18 35.11 -66.16
CA SER A 25 -46.47 35.79 -66.33
C SER A 25 -46.23 37.23 -66.77
N ALA A 26 -46.66 37.52 -67.99
CA ALA A 26 -46.67 38.82 -68.67
C ALA A 26 -45.33 39.30 -69.28
N PHE A 27 -45.09 38.96 -70.55
CA PHE A 27 -44.48 39.89 -71.52
C PHE A 27 -44.87 39.50 -72.96
N GLY A 28 -45.44 40.46 -73.70
CA GLY A 28 -45.48 40.48 -75.17
C GLY A 28 -46.68 39.83 -75.88
N ALA A 29 -47.55 40.66 -76.46
CA ALA A 29 -48.60 40.28 -77.41
C ALA A 29 -48.00 39.89 -78.77
N SER A 30 -48.12 38.61 -79.15
CA SER A 30 -47.95 38.08 -80.50
C SER A 30 -48.41 36.62 -80.50
N GLU A 31 -49.30 36.25 -81.43
CA GLU A 31 -49.96 34.94 -81.48
C GLU A 31 -49.09 33.82 -82.10
N THR A 32 -47.91 34.12 -82.64
CA THR A 32 -47.02 33.08 -83.19
C THR A 32 -45.55 33.44 -83.03
N VAL A 33 -44.77 32.52 -82.45
CA VAL A 33 -43.30 32.58 -82.45
C VAL A 33 -42.81 31.42 -83.32
N PHE A 34 -42.22 31.74 -84.48
CA PHE A 34 -41.67 30.79 -85.46
C PHE A 34 -42.63 29.67 -85.93
N GLY A 35 -43.92 29.95 -86.11
CA GLY A 35 -44.88 29.00 -86.70
C GLY A 35 -45.22 27.78 -85.84
N ILE A 36 -44.86 27.79 -84.55
CA ILE A 36 -45.14 26.71 -83.58
C ILE A 36 -46.13 27.24 -82.54
N ASP A 37 -47.10 26.41 -82.16
CA ASP A 37 -48.08 26.72 -81.12
C ASP A 37 -47.40 27.10 -79.79
N ARG A 38 -47.83 28.21 -79.17
CA ARG A 38 -47.16 28.82 -77.99
C ARG A 38 -47.06 27.84 -76.81
N GLN A 39 -48.02 26.93 -76.70
CA GLN A 39 -48.03 25.90 -75.67
C GLN A 39 -46.88 24.89 -75.83
N MET A 40 -46.52 24.53 -77.07
CA MET A 40 -45.39 23.65 -77.37
C MET A 40 -44.05 24.37 -77.16
N TRP A 41 -43.94 25.63 -77.60
CA TRP A 41 -42.72 26.43 -77.42
C TRP A 41 -42.41 26.71 -75.94
N SER A 42 -43.42 27.03 -75.13
CA SER A 42 -43.26 27.24 -73.69
C SER A 42 -42.91 25.95 -72.94
N SER A 43 -43.49 24.81 -73.33
CA SER A 43 -43.14 23.50 -72.77
C SER A 43 -41.69 23.12 -73.07
N PHE A 44 -41.20 23.37 -74.28
CA PHE A 44 -39.79 23.12 -74.64
C PHE A 44 -38.82 23.90 -73.76
N TRP A 45 -39.04 25.21 -73.58
CA TRP A 45 -38.20 26.02 -72.70
C TRP A 45 -38.27 25.62 -71.22
N ARG A 46 -39.41 25.14 -70.74
CA ARG A 46 -39.53 24.56 -69.38
C ARG A 46 -38.69 23.30 -69.22
N VAL A 47 -38.69 22.41 -70.21
CA VAL A 47 -37.85 21.20 -70.19
C VAL A 47 -36.37 21.57 -70.24
N VAL A 48 -35.97 22.53 -71.08
CA VAL A 48 -34.58 23.00 -71.15
C VAL A 48 -34.15 23.62 -69.81
N ASN A 49 -34.97 24.47 -69.19
CA ASN A 49 -34.68 25.03 -67.86
C ASN A 49 -34.58 23.95 -66.78
N PHE A 50 -35.44 22.94 -66.81
CA PHE A 50 -35.36 21.80 -65.90
C PHE A 50 -34.08 20.98 -66.11
N LEU A 51 -33.68 20.74 -67.35
CA LEU A 51 -32.43 20.04 -67.66
C LEU A 51 -31.20 20.83 -67.21
N ILE A 52 -31.20 22.15 -67.37
CA ILE A 52 -30.16 23.04 -66.85
C ILE A 52 -30.11 22.94 -65.32
N LEU A 53 -31.25 23.00 -64.64
CA LEU A 53 -31.34 22.86 -63.18
C LEU A 53 -30.79 21.50 -62.71
N VAL A 54 -31.20 20.40 -63.36
CA VAL A 54 -30.71 19.05 -63.07
C VAL A 54 -29.21 18.94 -63.30
N TYR A 55 -28.68 19.55 -64.37
CA TYR A 55 -27.25 19.55 -64.65
C TYR A 55 -26.45 20.30 -63.57
N LEU A 56 -26.89 21.51 -63.18
CA LEU A 56 -26.26 22.27 -62.09
C LEU A 56 -26.35 21.51 -60.76
N LEU A 57 -27.52 20.95 -60.44
CA LEU A 57 -27.74 20.18 -59.22
C LEU A 57 -26.82 18.95 -59.18
N ASN A 58 -26.74 18.20 -60.27
CA ASN A 58 -25.88 17.02 -60.37
C ASN A 58 -24.39 17.40 -60.29
N ARG A 59 -23.99 18.56 -60.78
CA ARG A 59 -22.60 19.04 -60.65
C ARG A 59 -22.25 19.43 -59.22
N TRP A 60 -23.22 19.92 -58.44
CA TRP A 60 -22.99 20.47 -57.10
C TRP A 60 -23.33 19.52 -55.94
N LEU A 61 -24.33 18.65 -56.05
CA LEU A 61 -24.75 17.74 -54.98
C LEU A 61 -23.95 16.43 -54.89
N LYS A 62 -23.27 16.02 -55.97
CA LYS A 62 -22.53 14.74 -56.00
C LYS A 62 -21.52 14.60 -54.86
N GLU A 63 -20.73 15.64 -54.62
CA GLU A 63 -19.68 15.61 -53.59
C GLU A 63 -20.22 15.65 -52.15
N PRO A 64 -21.08 16.60 -51.75
CA PRO A 64 -21.57 16.67 -50.37
C PRO A 64 -22.42 15.46 -49.98
N VAL A 65 -23.21 14.90 -50.90
CA VAL A 65 -24.02 13.70 -50.62
C VAL A 65 -23.13 12.49 -50.40
N LYS A 66 -22.13 12.26 -51.26
CA LYS A 66 -21.16 11.17 -51.07
C LYS A 66 -20.33 11.34 -49.79
N GLN A 67 -19.94 12.58 -49.47
CA GLN A 67 -19.22 12.88 -48.24
C GLN A 67 -20.07 12.58 -47.01
N PHE A 68 -21.34 13.01 -46.98
CA PHE A 68 -22.25 12.72 -45.87
C PHE A 68 -22.42 11.22 -45.61
N PHE A 69 -22.63 10.41 -46.66
CA PHE A 69 -22.74 8.96 -46.49
C PHE A 69 -21.43 8.30 -46.07
N ARG A 70 -20.28 8.76 -46.59
CA ARG A 70 -18.96 8.29 -46.14
C ARG A 70 -18.69 8.65 -44.68
N ASP A 71 -19.00 9.87 -44.27
CA ASP A 71 -18.80 10.32 -42.89
C ASP A 71 -19.69 9.53 -41.92
N ARG A 72 -20.95 9.24 -42.31
CA ARG A 72 -21.85 8.37 -41.54
C ARG A 72 -21.32 6.94 -41.44
N PHE A 73 -20.88 6.37 -42.55
CA PHE A 73 -20.32 5.01 -42.55
C PHE A 73 -19.04 4.93 -41.72
N ASN A 74 -18.10 5.86 -41.91
CA ASN A 74 -16.85 5.94 -41.16
C ASN A 74 -17.08 6.18 -39.66
N SER A 75 -18.08 6.98 -39.30
CA SER A 75 -18.43 7.20 -37.89
C SER A 75 -18.95 5.92 -37.22
N ILE A 76 -19.78 5.14 -37.92
CA ILE A 76 -20.29 3.86 -37.41
C ILE A 76 -19.14 2.86 -37.27
N VAL A 77 -18.31 2.71 -38.31
CA VAL A 77 -17.14 1.82 -38.28
C VAL A 77 -16.17 2.23 -37.17
N GLY A 78 -15.92 3.53 -37.01
CA GLY A 78 -15.06 4.06 -35.94
C GLY A 78 -15.61 3.75 -34.55
N GLN A 79 -16.92 3.92 -34.33
CA GLN A 79 -17.56 3.56 -33.05
C GLN A 79 -17.45 2.06 -32.76
N PHE A 80 -17.64 1.20 -33.76
CA PHE A 80 -17.46 -0.25 -33.57
C PHE A 80 -16.01 -0.63 -33.24
N GLN A 81 -15.04 -0.01 -33.92
CA GLN A 81 -13.62 -0.24 -33.63
C GLN A 81 -13.24 0.26 -32.23
N GLU A 82 -13.74 1.42 -31.82
CA GLU A 82 -13.50 1.97 -30.48
C GLU A 82 -14.09 1.07 -29.38
N LEU A 83 -15.31 0.53 -29.58
CA LEU A 83 -15.91 -0.43 -28.67
C LEU A 83 -15.12 -1.74 -28.59
N GLU A 84 -14.64 -2.27 -29.72
CA GLU A 84 -13.81 -3.49 -29.73
C GLU A 84 -12.46 -3.28 -29.03
N GLU A 85 -11.83 -2.11 -29.24
CA GLU A 85 -10.62 -1.74 -28.52
C GLU A 85 -10.86 -1.57 -27.02
N GLU A 86 -11.98 -0.96 -26.63
CA GLU A 86 -12.33 -0.78 -25.23
C GLU A 86 -12.60 -2.13 -24.56
N GLU A 87 -13.31 -3.04 -25.23
CA GLU A 87 -13.54 -4.40 -24.73
C GLU A 87 -12.23 -5.18 -24.55
N LYS A 88 -11.30 -5.09 -25.52
CA LYS A 88 -9.95 -5.65 -25.40
C LYS A 88 -9.17 -5.03 -24.24
N LYS A 89 -9.19 -3.71 -24.09
CA LYS A 89 -8.53 -3.02 -22.96
C LYS A 89 -9.12 -3.44 -21.62
N LEU A 90 -10.44 -3.63 -21.53
CA LEU A 90 -11.12 -4.09 -20.32
C LEU A 90 -10.79 -5.55 -20.00
N SER A 91 -10.79 -6.44 -21.00
CA SER A 91 -10.44 -7.85 -20.80
C SER A 91 -8.99 -8.01 -20.35
N GLU A 92 -8.05 -7.29 -20.97
CA GLU A 92 -6.65 -7.24 -20.52
C GLU A 92 -6.51 -6.68 -19.11
N ARG A 93 -7.23 -5.60 -18.76
CA ARG A 93 -7.21 -5.03 -17.40
C ARG A 93 -7.75 -6.01 -16.37
N ARG A 94 -8.78 -6.79 -16.71
CA ARG A 94 -9.32 -7.85 -15.84
C ARG A 94 -8.32 -8.99 -15.69
N ALA A 95 -7.71 -9.44 -16.79
CA ALA A 95 -6.68 -10.48 -16.74
C ALA A 95 -5.48 -10.05 -15.88
N ARG A 96 -4.97 -8.83 -16.07
CA ARG A 96 -3.90 -8.26 -15.24
C ARG A 96 -4.26 -8.13 -13.76
N GLN A 97 -5.52 -7.77 -13.44
CA GLN A 97 -5.99 -7.74 -12.06
C GLN A 97 -6.04 -9.13 -11.44
N ASN A 98 -6.57 -10.12 -12.15
CA ASN A 98 -6.62 -11.50 -11.65
C ASN A 98 -5.21 -12.05 -11.41
N GLU A 99 -4.29 -11.84 -12.35
CA GLU A 99 -2.87 -12.22 -12.17
C GLU A 99 -2.23 -11.51 -10.96
N LEU A 100 -2.59 -10.24 -10.71
CA LEU A 100 -2.13 -9.52 -9.53
C LEU A 100 -2.70 -10.12 -8.24
N PHE A 101 -3.98 -10.49 -8.22
CA PHE A 101 -4.61 -11.16 -7.08
C PHE A 101 -3.99 -12.53 -6.80
N ASP A 102 -3.75 -13.35 -7.82
CA ASP A 102 -3.09 -14.65 -7.66
C ASP A 102 -1.68 -14.48 -7.07
N ARG A 103 -0.91 -13.51 -7.58
CA ARG A 103 0.42 -13.17 -7.04
C ARG A 103 0.36 -12.62 -5.61
N LEU A 104 -0.70 -11.91 -5.24
CA LEU A 104 -0.93 -11.40 -3.89
C LEU A 104 -1.19 -12.58 -2.93
N ASP A 105 -2.02 -13.53 -3.32
CA ASP A 105 -2.30 -14.73 -2.52
C ASP A 105 -1.05 -15.58 -2.32
N ASP A 106 -0.23 -15.76 -3.36
CA ASP A 106 1.08 -16.42 -3.25
C ASP A 106 2.00 -15.70 -2.26
N LYS A 107 2.12 -14.37 -2.36
CA LYS A 107 2.91 -13.56 -1.42
C LYS A 107 2.39 -13.65 0.00
N ILE A 108 1.08 -13.65 0.21
CA ILE A 108 0.48 -13.79 1.54
C ILE A 108 0.80 -15.17 2.13
N ARG A 109 0.75 -16.24 1.31
CA ARG A 109 1.15 -17.58 1.73
C ARG A 109 2.63 -17.64 2.11
N GLU A 110 3.50 -17.07 1.29
CA GLU A 110 4.94 -17.00 1.54
C GLU A 110 5.25 -16.23 2.84
N ILE A 111 4.64 -15.05 3.00
CA ILE A 111 4.79 -14.22 4.20
C ILE A 111 4.32 -14.99 5.44
N ARG A 112 3.16 -15.66 5.37
CA ARG A 112 2.66 -16.47 6.49
C ARG A 112 3.63 -17.59 6.85
N ALA A 113 4.10 -18.35 5.86
CA ALA A 113 5.05 -19.44 6.08
C ALA A 113 6.36 -18.93 6.71
N TYR A 114 6.86 -17.79 6.23
CA TYR A 114 8.04 -17.14 6.79
C TYR A 114 7.83 -16.72 8.27
N TYR A 115 6.69 -16.09 8.59
CA TYR A 115 6.39 -15.71 9.98
C TYR A 115 6.16 -16.92 10.90
N GLU A 116 5.57 -18.00 10.40
CA GLU A 116 5.43 -19.24 11.16
C GLU A 116 6.79 -19.89 11.46
N GLN A 117 7.70 -19.92 10.48
CA GLN A 117 9.06 -20.42 10.68
C GLN A 117 9.83 -19.55 11.68
N MET A 118 9.86 -18.23 11.46
CA MET A 118 10.48 -17.27 12.37
C MET A 118 9.91 -17.40 13.79
N GLY A 119 8.60 -17.56 13.92
CA GLY A 119 7.94 -17.74 15.22
C GLY A 119 8.36 -19.04 15.91
N LYS A 120 8.54 -20.15 15.18
CA LYS A 120 9.03 -21.41 15.73
C LYS A 120 10.49 -21.29 16.20
N GLU A 121 11.36 -20.74 15.36
CA GLU A 121 12.78 -20.54 15.68
C GLU A 121 12.96 -19.61 16.89
N GLU A 122 12.20 -18.52 16.94
CA GLU A 122 12.22 -17.57 18.06
C GLU A 122 11.69 -18.20 19.35
N LYS A 123 10.60 -18.97 19.26
CA LYS A 123 10.07 -19.72 20.41
C LYS A 123 11.11 -20.68 20.97
N GLU A 124 11.77 -21.45 20.12
CA GLU A 124 12.83 -22.37 20.57
C GLU A 124 14.01 -21.62 21.18
N ARG A 125 14.41 -20.48 20.59
CA ARG A 125 15.47 -19.63 21.15
C ARG A 125 15.11 -19.13 22.54
N LEU A 126 13.89 -18.62 22.73
CA LEU A 126 13.40 -18.15 24.02
C LEU A 126 13.34 -19.27 25.06
N ILE A 127 12.89 -20.46 24.67
CA ILE A 127 12.87 -21.62 25.58
C ILE A 127 14.30 -21.97 26.03
N ARG A 128 15.25 -22.06 25.10
CA ARG A 128 16.67 -22.33 25.43
C ARG A 128 17.26 -21.28 26.36
N GLN A 129 16.99 -19.99 26.09
CA GLN A 129 17.43 -18.89 26.94
C GLN A 129 16.80 -18.94 28.33
N ALA A 130 15.51 -19.26 28.42
CA ALA A 130 14.81 -19.39 29.69
C ALA A 130 15.34 -20.58 30.52
N GLU A 131 15.66 -21.70 29.88
CA GLU A 131 16.29 -22.85 30.54
C GLU A 131 17.70 -22.54 31.04
N GLU A 132 18.51 -21.85 30.23
CA GLU A 132 19.85 -21.42 30.65
C GLU A 132 19.78 -20.43 31.81
N LEU A 133 18.89 -19.44 31.74
CA LEU A 133 18.67 -18.48 32.80
C LEU A 133 18.21 -19.17 34.08
N LYS A 134 17.23 -20.08 33.98
CA LYS A 134 16.77 -20.89 35.12
C LYS A 134 17.93 -21.64 35.77
N ARG A 135 18.79 -22.28 34.98
CA ARG A 135 19.96 -23.01 35.50
C ARG A 135 20.92 -22.08 36.23
N LYS A 136 21.28 -20.94 35.62
CA LYS A 136 22.15 -19.92 36.23
C LYS A 136 21.56 -19.38 37.53
N THR A 137 20.28 -18.99 37.52
CA THR A 137 19.60 -18.49 38.72
C THR A 137 19.57 -19.51 39.85
N LEU A 138 19.36 -20.81 39.56
CA LEU A 138 19.41 -21.86 40.58
C LEU A 138 20.83 -22.08 41.13
N GLU A 139 21.85 -21.99 40.28
CA GLU A 139 23.25 -22.09 40.69
C GLU A 139 23.64 -20.90 41.58
N ASP A 140 23.32 -19.68 41.15
CA ASP A 140 23.56 -18.46 41.92
C ASP A 140 22.84 -18.50 43.27
N ALA A 141 21.57 -18.95 43.30
CA ALA A 141 20.80 -19.11 44.53
C ALA A 141 21.44 -20.13 45.48
N ARG A 142 21.98 -21.25 44.97
CA ARG A 142 22.69 -22.24 45.79
C ARG A 142 23.98 -21.67 46.36
N ILE A 143 24.76 -20.97 45.54
CA ILE A 143 26.02 -20.34 45.98
C ILE A 143 25.72 -19.28 47.04
N ALA A 144 24.68 -18.46 46.85
CA ALA A 144 24.25 -17.47 47.82
C ALA A 144 23.80 -18.13 49.14
N ALA A 145 22.96 -19.18 49.07
CA ALA A 145 22.50 -19.91 50.23
C ALA A 145 23.66 -20.54 51.03
N GLU A 146 24.64 -21.13 50.34
CA GLU A 146 25.83 -21.69 50.99
C GLU A 146 26.65 -20.59 51.69
N ARG A 147 26.85 -19.44 51.03
CA ARG A 147 27.56 -18.30 51.64
C ARG A 147 26.85 -17.77 52.88
N GLU A 148 25.53 -17.63 52.82
CA GLU A 148 24.71 -17.21 53.96
C GLU A 148 24.77 -18.24 55.10
N PHE A 149 24.71 -19.53 54.78
CA PHE A 149 24.81 -20.60 55.77
C PHE A 149 26.18 -20.61 56.47
N GLN A 150 27.28 -20.45 55.72
CA GLN A 150 28.62 -20.37 56.31
C GLN A 150 28.78 -19.11 57.17
N GLN A 151 28.23 -17.97 56.75
CA GLN A 151 28.23 -16.75 57.56
C GLN A 151 27.41 -16.91 58.84
N ALA A 152 26.20 -17.48 58.76
CA ALA A 152 25.36 -17.76 59.92
C ALA A 152 26.05 -18.73 60.89
N LYS A 153 26.69 -19.78 60.38
CA LYS A 153 27.47 -20.73 61.19
C LYS A 153 28.65 -20.05 61.89
N LYS A 154 29.34 -19.14 61.22
CA LYS A 154 30.45 -18.38 61.81
C LYS A 154 29.95 -17.48 62.96
N ARG A 155 28.89 -16.70 62.73
CA ARG A 155 28.28 -15.83 63.75
C ARG A 155 27.77 -16.63 64.95
N PHE A 156 27.10 -17.75 64.69
CA PHE A 156 26.64 -18.65 65.75
C PHE A 156 27.79 -19.20 66.59
N ARG A 157 28.92 -19.55 65.95
CA ARG A 157 30.10 -20.04 66.69
C ARG A 157 30.72 -18.95 67.56
N GLU A 158 30.79 -17.72 67.06
CA GLU A 158 31.25 -16.56 67.83
C GLU A 158 30.35 -16.34 69.06
N GLU A 159 29.03 -16.33 68.87
CA GLU A 159 28.05 -16.15 69.95
C GLU A 159 28.11 -17.27 71.01
N VAL A 160 28.31 -18.53 70.59
CA VAL A 160 28.48 -19.66 71.52
C VAL A 160 29.79 -19.55 72.32
N VAL A 161 30.87 -19.08 71.70
CA VAL A 161 32.14 -18.86 72.39
C VAL A 161 32.00 -17.73 73.42
N ASP A 162 31.38 -16.62 73.03
CA ASP A 162 31.14 -15.49 73.92
C ASP A 162 30.30 -15.90 75.13
N LEU A 163 29.21 -16.64 74.91
CA LEU A 163 28.36 -17.18 75.99
C LEU A 163 29.11 -18.17 76.89
N ALA A 164 29.94 -19.05 76.31
CA ALA A 164 30.73 -19.99 77.09
C ALA A 164 31.78 -19.29 77.96
N VAL A 165 32.41 -18.22 77.45
CA VAL A 165 33.34 -17.38 78.22
C VAL A 165 32.61 -16.66 79.34
N GLU A 166 31.44 -16.07 79.08
CA GLU A 166 30.61 -15.40 80.09
C GLU A 166 30.20 -16.38 81.22
N MET A 167 29.74 -17.58 80.86
CA MET A 167 29.40 -18.62 81.84
C MET A 167 30.60 -19.11 82.65
N ALA A 168 31.77 -19.23 82.01
CA ALA A 168 33.01 -19.60 82.68
C ALA A 168 33.48 -18.50 83.65
N GLU A 169 33.42 -17.24 83.22
CA GLU A 169 33.72 -16.07 84.05
C GLU A 169 32.79 -16.02 85.27
N GLU A 170 31.48 -16.17 85.06
CA GLU A 170 30.51 -16.17 86.15
C GLU A 170 30.75 -17.33 87.13
N ARG A 171 31.10 -18.53 86.62
CA ARG A 171 31.42 -19.68 87.46
C ARG A 171 32.70 -19.49 88.27
N ILE A 172 33.78 -19.01 87.63
CA ILE A 172 35.06 -18.71 88.30
C ILE A 172 34.85 -17.65 89.38
N ARG A 173 34.11 -16.58 89.07
CA ARG A 173 33.80 -15.50 90.03
C ARG A 173 33.07 -16.01 91.26
N ARG A 174 32.21 -17.02 91.11
CA ARG A 174 31.48 -17.65 92.23
C ARG A 174 32.29 -18.71 92.99
N SER A 175 33.33 -19.30 92.38
CA SER A 175 34.09 -20.41 92.97
C SER A 175 35.49 -20.05 93.46
N ILE A 176 36.03 -18.87 93.13
CA ILE A 176 37.40 -18.48 93.49
C ILE A 176 37.55 -18.30 95.02
N GLY A 177 38.56 -18.95 95.59
CA GLY A 177 38.87 -18.92 97.03
C GLY A 177 40.26 -18.36 97.36
N TYR A 178 40.61 -18.33 98.63
CA TYR A 178 41.88 -17.78 99.13
C TYR A 178 43.13 -18.54 98.64
N GLU A 179 43.05 -19.87 98.52
CA GLU A 179 44.15 -20.72 98.02
C GLU A 179 44.44 -20.50 96.52
N ASP A 180 43.40 -20.31 95.70
CA ASP A 180 43.56 -20.03 94.27
C ASP A 180 44.27 -18.69 94.04
N HIS A 181 43.95 -17.66 94.84
CA HIS A 181 44.61 -16.36 94.77
C HIS A 181 46.11 -16.43 95.10
N GLN A 182 46.50 -17.23 96.11
CA GLN A 182 47.90 -17.45 96.43
C GLN A 182 48.62 -18.19 95.29
N SER A 183 48.01 -19.24 94.73
CA SER A 183 48.59 -20.00 93.59
C SER A 183 48.78 -19.13 92.35
N LEU A 184 47.82 -18.26 92.02
CA LEU A 184 47.91 -17.29 90.93
C LEU A 184 49.08 -16.32 91.10
N ILE A 185 49.30 -15.82 92.32
CA ILE A 185 50.43 -14.91 92.61
C ILE A 185 51.77 -15.64 92.42
N PHE A 186 51.89 -16.87 92.92
CA PHE A 186 53.10 -17.68 92.75
C PHE A 186 53.39 -17.97 91.27
N GLN A 187 52.38 -18.40 90.48
CA GLN A 187 52.55 -18.63 89.04
C GLN A 187 52.91 -17.36 88.27
N TYR A 188 52.35 -16.20 88.65
CA TYR A 188 52.70 -14.93 88.02
C TYR A 188 54.16 -14.53 88.28
N VAL A 189 54.63 -14.71 89.52
CA VAL A 189 56.04 -14.46 89.88
C VAL A 189 56.97 -15.41 89.12
N GLU A 190 56.62 -16.70 89.05
CA GLU A 190 57.38 -17.70 88.30
C GLU A 190 57.44 -17.39 86.79
N MET A 191 56.33 -16.95 86.17
CA MET A 191 56.33 -16.51 84.77
C MET A 191 57.22 -15.29 84.52
N LEU A 192 57.25 -14.34 85.47
CA LEU A 192 58.11 -13.16 85.38
C LEU A 192 59.59 -13.51 85.55
N GLU A 193 59.91 -14.47 86.42
CA GLU A 193 61.27 -14.99 86.57
C GLU A 193 61.72 -15.77 85.33
N ALA A 194 60.85 -16.59 84.74
CA ALA A 194 61.14 -17.32 83.51
C ALA A 194 61.30 -16.43 82.26
N ARG A 195 60.69 -15.23 82.24
CA ARG A 195 60.79 -14.26 81.15
C ARG A 195 61.91 -13.24 81.34
N ARG A 196 62.67 -13.32 82.45
CA ARG A 196 63.84 -12.46 82.68
C ARG A 196 65.00 -12.96 81.80
N PRO A 197 65.42 -12.23 80.75
CA PRO A 197 66.63 -12.61 80.03
C PRO A 197 67.82 -12.47 80.97
N GLU A 198 68.61 -13.54 81.13
CA GLU A 198 69.95 -13.41 81.70
C GLU A 198 70.77 -12.45 80.82
N LYS A 199 71.54 -11.59 81.49
CA LYS A 199 72.31 -10.49 80.87
C LYS A 199 73.26 -10.96 79.77
#